data_AF-A0A8C4QQT8-F1
#
_entry.id   AF-A0A8C4QQT8-F1
#
_cell.length_a   1.000
_cell.length_b   1.000
_cell.length_c   1.000
_cell.angle_alpha   90.00
_cell.angle_beta   90.00
_cell.angle_gamma   90.00
#
_symmetry.space_group_name_H-M   'P 1'
#
loop_
_entity.id
_entity.type
_entity.pdbx_description
1 polymer ?
#
loop_
_entity_poly.entity_id
_entity_poly.type
_entity_poly.pdbx_seq_one_letter_code
_entity_poly.pdbx_strand_id
1 'polypeptide(L)'
;MVILIDFDEIFSHPQHTIIPKGTLSLKVLAELPIIVVLMYQLYKQSIHTVVADFIPLIMNTVTLQVSLQAKQQKLFNKELYADFIAAQIKTLSFLAYIIRIYQDLVSKYSQQMVKGVLQLLAACPPETAHLRKELLIAAKHILTTELRNQFIPQMDKLFDESILIGSGYTVRETLR
;
A
#
# COMPACT_ATOMS: atom_id res chain seq x y z
N MET A 1 -14.57 -9.55 -12.60
CA MET A 1 -15.14 -10.06 -11.33
C MET A 1 -14.05 -10.15 -10.27
N VAL A 2 -13.50 -9.01 -9.83
CA VAL A 2 -12.86 -8.72 -8.52
C VAL A 2 -12.74 -7.19 -8.54
N ILE A 3 -12.89 -6.52 -7.39
CA ILE A 3 -12.91 -5.05 -7.22
C ILE A 3 -14.28 -4.40 -7.45
N LEU A 4 -15.27 -4.92 -6.73
CA LEU A 4 -16.22 -4.10 -5.98
C LEU A 4 -16.19 -4.69 -4.56
N ILE A 5 -15.04 -4.57 -3.90
CA ILE A 5 -15.02 -4.65 -2.45
C ILE A 5 -15.31 -3.21 -2.04
N ASP A 6 -16.56 -2.92 -1.71
CA ASP A 6 -16.91 -1.67 -1.05
C ASP A 6 -16.22 -1.70 0.32
N PHE A 7 -15.05 -1.08 0.39
CA PHE A 7 -14.27 -1.04 1.63
C PHE A 7 -15.07 -0.36 2.75
N ASP A 8 -15.99 0.57 2.42
CA ASP A 8 -16.94 1.16 3.36
C ASP A 8 -17.90 0.11 3.97
N GLU A 9 -18.21 -0.98 3.27
CA GLU A 9 -19.03 -2.10 3.77
C GLU A 9 -18.25 -2.93 4.82
N ILE A 10 -16.93 -3.06 4.65
CA ILE A 10 -16.03 -3.71 5.63
C ILE A 10 -15.93 -2.87 6.92
N PHE A 11 -15.93 -1.54 6.82
CA PHE A 11 -15.83 -0.66 7.99
C PHE A 11 -17.17 -0.42 8.71
N SER A 12 -18.31 -0.80 8.12
CA SER A 12 -19.65 -0.45 8.61
C SER A 12 -20.44 -1.61 9.24
N HIS A 13 -19.92 -2.83 9.25
CA HIS A 13 -20.64 -3.98 9.81
C HIS A 13 -20.04 -4.52 11.12
N PRO A 14 -20.87 -4.70 12.17
CA PRO A 14 -20.46 -5.38 13.40
C PRO A 14 -20.21 -6.86 13.11
N GLN A 15 -19.21 -7.43 13.79
CA GLN A 15 -18.79 -8.82 13.69
C GLN A 15 -19.98 -9.79 13.82
N HIS A 16 -20.54 -10.23 12.68
CA HIS A 16 -21.38 -11.42 12.64
C HIS A 16 -20.56 -12.57 12.06
N THR A 17 -20.64 -13.70 12.76
CA THR A 17 -20.02 -15.01 12.51
C THR A 17 -20.39 -15.59 11.15
N ILE A 18 -19.93 -14.97 10.07
CA ILE A 18 -20.01 -15.51 8.71
C ILE A 18 -18.56 -15.74 8.32
N ILE A 19 -18.20 -17.00 8.04
CA ILE A 19 -16.87 -17.35 7.50
C ILE A 19 -16.66 -16.49 6.26
N PRO A 20 -15.77 -15.49 6.27
CA PRO A 20 -15.59 -14.62 5.12
C PRO A 20 -15.05 -15.50 3.99
N LYS A 21 -15.55 -15.32 2.76
CA LYS A 21 -14.93 -15.91 1.56
C LYS A 21 -13.42 -15.62 1.64
N GLY A 22 -12.56 -16.55 1.23
CA GLY A 22 -11.10 -16.35 1.30
C GLY A 22 -10.62 -15.06 0.62
N THR A 23 -11.39 -14.53 -0.34
CA THR A 23 -11.22 -13.23 -0.99
C THR A 23 -11.42 -12.00 -0.08
N LEU A 24 -11.99 -12.19 1.11
CA LEU A 24 -12.20 -11.19 2.17
C LEU A 24 -11.23 -11.38 3.34
N SER A 25 -10.38 -12.42 3.31
CA SER A 25 -9.40 -12.67 4.36
C SER A 25 -8.13 -11.87 4.09
N LEU A 26 -7.85 -10.88 4.94
CA LEU A 26 -6.61 -10.10 4.91
C LEU A 26 -5.36 -11.00 5.00
N LYS A 27 -5.46 -12.15 5.68
CA LYS A 27 -4.38 -13.15 5.77
C LYS A 27 -4.08 -13.82 4.43
N VAL A 28 -5.10 -14.10 3.62
CA VAL A 28 -4.93 -14.65 2.26
C VAL A 28 -4.41 -13.58 1.31
N LEU A 29 -4.86 -12.33 1.47
CA LEU A 29 -4.36 -11.20 0.69
C LEU A 29 -2.86 -10.93 0.93
N ALA A 30 -2.39 -11.18 2.16
CA ALA A 30 -0.99 -11.04 2.53
C ALA A 30 -0.05 -12.09 1.88
N GLU A 31 -0.59 -13.25 1.48
CA GLU A 31 0.16 -14.33 0.81
C GLU A 31 0.19 -14.16 -0.73
N LEU A 32 -0.70 -13.35 -1.31
CA LEU A 32 -0.76 -13.13 -2.77
C LEU A 32 0.58 -12.67 -3.38
N PRO A 33 1.33 -11.73 -2.77
CA PRO A 33 2.61 -11.31 -3.34
C PRO A 33 3.61 -12.45 -3.48
N ILE A 34 3.73 -13.34 -2.49
CA ILE A 34 4.70 -14.44 -2.53
C ILE A 34 4.30 -15.47 -3.59
N ILE A 35 3.00 -15.74 -3.73
CA ILE A 35 2.46 -16.64 -4.77
C ILE A 35 2.71 -16.07 -6.16
N VAL A 36 2.48 -14.77 -6.38
CA VAL A 36 2.72 -14.11 -7.66
C VAL A 36 4.21 -14.09 -8.02
N VAL A 37 5.09 -13.87 -7.04
CA VAL A 37 6.55 -13.97 -7.25
C VAL A 37 6.95 -15.40 -7.65
N LEU A 38 6.44 -16.43 -6.97
CA LEU A 38 6.74 -17.83 -7.26
C LEU A 38 6.26 -18.25 -8.65
N MET A 39 5.05 -17.83 -9.00
CA MET A 39 4.46 -18.03 -10.32
C MET A 39 5.29 -17.34 -11.42
N TYR A 40 5.71 -16.10 -11.20
CA TYR A 40 6.56 -15.37 -12.14
C TYR A 40 7.93 -16.05 -12.34
N GLN A 41 8.51 -16.65 -11.29
CA GLN A 41 9.76 -17.40 -11.39
C GLN A 41 9.61 -18.69 -12.22
N LEU A 42 8.48 -19.39 -12.12
CA LEU A 42 8.23 -20.67 -12.81
C LEU A 42 7.75 -20.52 -14.26
N TYR A 43 6.95 -19.49 -14.56
CA TYR A 43 6.26 -19.33 -15.86
C TYR A 43 6.41 -17.93 -16.45
N LYS A 44 7.66 -17.43 -16.44
CA LYS A 44 8.02 -16.03 -16.74
C LYS A 44 7.35 -15.44 -17.98
N GLN A 45 7.21 -16.19 -19.08
CA GLN A 45 6.58 -15.70 -20.31
C GLN A 45 5.04 -15.65 -20.24
N SER A 46 4.40 -16.65 -19.63
CA SER A 46 2.94 -16.75 -19.57
C SER A 46 2.30 -15.82 -18.53
N ILE A 47 3.06 -15.47 -17.49
CA ILE A 47 2.57 -14.70 -16.35
C ILE A 47 2.93 -13.22 -16.46
N HIS A 48 3.83 -12.87 -17.38
CA HIS A 48 4.26 -11.49 -17.58
C HIS A 48 3.09 -10.55 -17.87
N THR A 49 2.19 -10.94 -18.78
CA THR A 49 0.99 -10.17 -19.15
C THR A 49 -0.03 -10.13 -18.02
N VAL A 50 -0.23 -11.24 -17.32
CA VAL A 50 -1.17 -11.32 -16.19
C VAL A 50 -0.74 -10.40 -15.04
N VAL A 51 0.56 -10.33 -14.73
CA VAL A 51 1.10 -9.40 -13.72
C VAL A 51 0.98 -7.95 -14.16
N ALA A 52 1.14 -7.66 -15.44
CA ALA A 52 0.92 -6.32 -15.99
C ALA A 52 -0.51 -5.83 -15.76
N ASP A 53 -1.52 -6.70 -15.88
CA ASP A 53 -2.94 -6.37 -15.64
C ASP A 53 -3.24 -6.04 -14.17
N PHE A 54 -2.39 -6.48 -13.23
CA PHE A 54 -2.53 -6.13 -11.81
C PHE A 54 -1.98 -4.75 -11.47
N ILE A 55 -1.10 -4.17 -12.28
CA ILE A 55 -0.45 -2.87 -11.95
C ILE A 55 -1.47 -1.75 -11.74
N PRO A 56 -2.48 -1.53 -12.62
CA PRO A 56 -3.50 -0.51 -12.39
C PRO A 56 -4.28 -0.74 -11.09
N LEU A 57 -4.51 -2.01 -10.73
CA LEU A 57 -5.25 -2.39 -9.52
C LEU A 57 -4.43 -2.10 -8.26
N ILE A 58 -3.12 -2.37 -8.30
CA ILE A 58 -2.17 -1.99 -7.25
C ILE A 58 -2.20 -0.46 -7.07
N MET A 59 -2.11 0.30 -8.17
CA MET A 59 -2.11 1.77 -8.10
C MET A 59 -3.38 2.31 -7.46
N ASN A 60 -4.55 1.81 -7.88
CA ASN A 60 -5.82 2.17 -7.26
C ASN A 60 -5.79 1.85 -5.76
N THR A 61 -5.37 0.64 -5.39
CA THR A 61 -5.34 0.17 -4.00
C THR A 61 -4.45 1.03 -3.10
N VAL A 62 -3.25 1.40 -3.56
CA VAL A 62 -2.31 2.24 -2.80
C VAL A 62 -2.87 3.67 -2.60
N THR A 63 -3.69 4.17 -3.53
CA THR A 63 -4.32 5.50 -3.43
C THR A 63 -5.65 5.52 -2.65
N LEU A 64 -6.19 4.36 -2.27
CA LEU A 64 -7.41 4.30 -1.48
C LEU A 64 -7.19 4.98 -0.12
N GLN A 65 -8.18 5.78 0.27
CA GLN A 65 -8.20 6.49 1.54
C GLN A 65 -9.53 6.22 2.23
N VAL A 66 -9.48 5.94 3.53
CA VAL A 66 -10.70 5.86 4.35
C VAL A 66 -11.29 7.26 4.47
N SER A 67 -12.60 7.38 4.20
CA SER A 67 -13.31 8.66 4.24
C SER A 67 -13.22 9.32 5.63
N LEU A 68 -13.19 10.66 5.66
CA LEU A 68 -13.17 11.42 6.91
C LEU A 68 -14.42 11.13 7.77
N GLN A 69 -15.55 10.85 7.13
CA GLN A 69 -16.79 10.48 7.80
C GLN A 69 -16.66 9.15 8.53
N ALA A 70 -16.07 8.12 7.90
CA ALA A 70 -15.82 6.83 8.55
C ALA A 70 -14.85 6.96 9.74
N LYS A 71 -13.83 7.82 9.63
CA LYS A 71 -12.88 8.10 10.74
C LYS A 71 -13.54 8.79 11.95
N GLN A 72 -14.64 9.52 11.74
CA GLN A 72 -15.36 10.24 12.80
C GLN A 72 -16.45 9.39 13.47
N GLN A 73 -16.74 8.20 12.96
CA GLN A 73 -17.72 7.33 13.57
C GLN A 73 -17.22 6.80 14.93
N LYS A 74 -18.13 6.76 15.92
CA LYS A 74 -17.84 6.23 17.27
C LYS A 74 -17.33 4.78 17.27
N LEU A 75 -17.63 4.02 16.20
CA LEU A 75 -17.28 2.61 16.03
C LEU A 75 -15.99 2.42 15.20
N PHE A 76 -15.24 3.49 14.91
CA PHE A 76 -14.02 3.39 14.11
C PHE A 76 -13.00 2.46 14.76
N ASN A 77 -12.78 1.30 14.12
CA ASN A 77 -11.82 0.31 14.59
C ASN A 77 -10.40 0.68 14.14
N LYS A 78 -9.61 1.21 15.07
CA LYS A 78 -8.21 1.60 14.83
C LYS A 78 -7.32 0.40 14.43
N GLU A 79 -7.59 -0.79 14.95
CA GLU A 79 -6.83 -1.99 14.60
C GLU A 79 -7.11 -2.39 13.14
N LEU A 80 -8.38 -2.40 12.73
CA LEU A 80 -8.76 -2.68 11.34
C LEU A 80 -8.18 -1.64 10.37
N TYR A 81 -8.12 -0.38 10.77
CA TYR A 81 -7.45 0.66 9.99
C TYR A 81 -5.93 0.42 9.87
N ALA A 82 -5.27 0.02 10.97
CA ALA A 82 -3.85 -0.33 10.93
C ALA A 82 -3.59 -1.53 10.00
N ASP A 83 -4.44 -2.56 10.05
CA ASP A 83 -4.38 -3.72 9.15
C ASP A 83 -4.59 -3.33 7.69
N PHE A 84 -5.49 -2.39 7.41
CA PHE A 84 -5.71 -1.85 6.08
C PHE A 84 -4.47 -1.12 5.54
N ILE A 85 -3.88 -0.23 6.35
CA ILE A 85 -2.63 0.46 5.99
C ILE A 85 -1.49 -0.56 5.79
N ALA A 86 -1.39 -1.58 6.63
CA ALA A 86 -0.42 -2.66 6.48
C ALA A 86 -0.57 -3.39 5.14
N ALA A 87 -1.80 -3.70 4.73
CA ALA A 87 -2.09 -4.32 3.45
C ALA A 87 -1.64 -3.42 2.27
N GLN A 88 -1.95 -2.12 2.31
CA GLN A 88 -1.51 -1.17 1.27
C GLN A 88 0.02 -1.08 1.19
N ILE A 89 0.72 -1.06 2.32
CA ILE A 89 2.18 -1.05 2.38
C ILE A 89 2.75 -2.33 1.78
N LYS A 90 2.20 -3.50 2.09
CA LYS A 90 2.61 -4.78 1.49
C LYS A 90 2.39 -4.80 -0.03
N THR A 91 1.27 -4.27 -0.51
CA THR A 91 1.00 -4.14 -1.95
C THR A 91 2.00 -3.20 -2.63
N LEU A 92 2.36 -2.08 -1.99
CA LEU A 92 3.38 -1.16 -2.48
C LEU A 92 4.79 -1.80 -2.48
N SER A 93 5.14 -2.56 -1.45
CA SER A 93 6.39 -3.32 -1.37
C SER A 93 6.50 -4.34 -2.51
N PHE A 94 5.39 -5.00 -2.85
CA PHE A 94 5.33 -5.88 -4.03
C PHE A 94 5.54 -5.11 -5.34
N LEU A 95 4.88 -3.96 -5.50
CA LEU A 95 5.12 -3.09 -6.66
C LEU A 95 6.60 -2.70 -6.76
N ALA A 96 7.21 -2.29 -5.65
CA ALA A 96 8.62 -1.88 -5.59
C ALA A 96 9.58 -3.03 -5.97
N TYR A 97 9.21 -4.28 -5.70
CA TYR A 97 9.97 -5.45 -6.13
C TYR A 97 9.91 -5.66 -7.66
N ILE A 98 8.73 -5.56 -8.26
CA ILE A 98 8.54 -5.80 -9.71
C ILE A 98 8.79 -4.57 -10.59
N ILE A 99 9.03 -3.40 -9.98
CA ILE A 99 9.03 -2.10 -10.67
C ILE A 99 10.02 -2.01 -11.83
N ARG A 100 11.19 -2.67 -11.69
CA ARG A 100 12.25 -2.68 -12.73
C ARG A 100 11.87 -3.53 -13.94
N ILE A 101 10.97 -4.49 -13.77
CA ILE A 101 10.50 -5.38 -14.85
C ILE A 101 9.42 -4.65 -15.67
N TYR A 102 8.54 -3.90 -14.99
CA TYR A 102 7.37 -3.25 -15.60
C TYR A 102 7.51 -1.73 -15.70
N GLN A 103 8.74 -1.22 -15.81
CA GLN A 103 9.03 0.21 -15.69
C GLN A 103 8.19 1.07 -16.64
N ASP A 104 8.02 0.67 -17.91
CA ASP A 104 7.23 1.41 -18.90
C ASP A 104 5.75 1.50 -18.52
N LEU A 105 5.18 0.41 -18.00
CA LEU A 105 3.79 0.37 -17.60
C LEU A 105 3.58 1.15 -16.31
N VAL A 106 4.45 0.97 -15.31
CA VAL A 106 4.41 1.73 -14.06
C VAL A 106 4.56 3.23 -14.30
N SER A 107 5.40 3.63 -15.27
CA SER A 107 5.60 5.03 -15.62
C SER A 107 4.30 5.73 -16.04
N LYS A 108 3.37 5.01 -16.68
CA LYS A 108 2.04 5.53 -17.05
C LYS A 108 1.17 5.88 -15.84
N TYR A 109 1.38 5.20 -14.72
CA TYR A 109 0.66 5.41 -13.45
C TYR A 109 1.52 6.10 -12.39
N SER A 110 2.66 6.66 -12.77
CA SER A 110 3.64 7.23 -11.84
C SER A 110 3.06 8.32 -10.93
N GLN A 111 2.14 9.15 -11.44
CA GLN A 111 1.48 10.18 -10.64
C GLN A 111 0.58 9.58 -9.54
N GLN A 112 -0.13 8.49 -9.83
CA GLN A 112 -0.93 7.78 -8.83
C GLN A 112 -0.02 7.11 -7.79
N MET A 113 1.09 6.51 -8.23
CA MET A 113 2.08 5.92 -7.35
C MET A 113 2.65 6.94 -6.36
N VAL A 114 3.12 8.10 -6.84
CA VAL A 114 3.66 9.17 -6.00
C VAL A 114 2.61 9.65 -4.99
N LYS A 115 1.38 9.90 -5.46
CA LYS A 115 0.26 10.26 -4.59
C LYS A 115 0.00 9.22 -3.51
N GLY A 116 -0.03 7.94 -3.88
CA GLY A 116 -0.25 6.82 -2.96
C GLY A 116 0.85 6.71 -1.90
N VAL A 117 2.13 6.82 -2.29
CA VAL A 117 3.26 6.81 -1.34
C VAL A 117 3.13 7.95 -0.32
N LEU A 118 2.85 9.17 -0.77
CA LEU A 118 2.70 10.34 0.12
C LEU A 118 1.49 10.19 1.04
N GLN A 119 0.37 9.70 0.52
CA GLN A 119 -0.83 9.43 1.30
C GLN A 119 -0.58 8.36 2.37
N LEU A 120 0.13 7.29 2.04
CA LEU A 120 0.49 6.25 3.01
C LEU A 120 1.44 6.77 4.10
N LEU A 121 2.42 7.61 3.73
CA LEU A 121 3.33 8.22 4.72
C LEU A 121 2.55 9.07 5.73
N ALA A 122 1.62 9.91 5.23
CA ALA A 122 0.76 10.74 6.08
C ALA A 122 -0.28 9.93 6.87
N ALA A 123 -0.82 8.86 6.29
CA ALA A 123 -1.89 8.04 6.88
C ALA A 123 -1.38 6.98 7.86
N CYS A 124 -0.07 6.69 7.87
CA CYS A 124 0.53 5.63 8.68
C CYS A 124 0.34 5.93 10.18
N PRO A 125 -0.28 5.02 10.96
CA PRO A 125 -0.46 5.21 12.40
C PRO A 125 0.89 5.39 13.12
N PRO A 126 1.01 6.37 14.04
CA PRO A 126 2.26 6.62 14.76
C PRO A 126 2.62 5.49 15.74
N GLU A 127 1.64 4.71 16.19
CA GLU A 127 1.85 3.59 17.13
C GLU A 127 2.48 2.36 16.45
N THR A 128 2.56 2.36 15.12
CA THR A 128 2.99 1.21 14.32
C THR A 128 4.31 1.48 13.59
N ALA A 129 5.38 1.68 14.37
CA ALA A 129 6.71 2.00 13.86
C ALA A 129 7.23 1.00 12.81
N HIS A 130 6.90 -0.28 12.95
CA HIS A 130 7.32 -1.33 12.02
C HIS A 130 6.74 -1.13 10.60
N LEU A 131 5.47 -0.74 10.48
CA LEU A 131 4.84 -0.45 9.19
C LEU A 131 5.48 0.73 8.50
N ARG A 132 5.79 1.80 9.26
CA ARG A 132 6.49 2.96 8.70
C ARG A 132 7.87 2.58 8.18
N LYS A 133 8.61 1.72 8.89
CA LYS A 133 9.90 1.19 8.41
C LYS A 133 9.75 0.43 7.09
N GLU A 134 8.77 -0.46 6.98
CA GLU A 134 8.50 -1.18 5.72
C GLU A 134 8.15 -0.23 4.56
N LEU A 135 7.30 0.77 4.82
CA LEU A 135 6.93 1.78 3.84
C LEU A 135 8.15 2.58 3.36
N LEU A 136 9.04 2.99 4.26
CA LEU A 136 10.27 3.71 3.90
C LEU A 136 11.22 2.84 3.08
N ILE A 137 11.31 1.53 3.36
CA ILE A 137 12.09 0.58 2.54
C ILE A 137 11.50 0.49 1.13
N ALA A 138 10.18 0.33 1.00
CA ALA A 138 9.51 0.30 -0.30
C ALA A 138 9.70 1.61 -1.08
N ALA A 139 9.53 2.76 -0.42
CA ALA A 139 9.75 4.07 -1.00
C ALA A 139 11.20 4.24 -1.47
N LYS A 140 12.19 3.82 -0.67
CA LYS A 140 13.60 3.80 -1.06
C LYS A 140 13.80 3.00 -2.34
N HIS A 141 13.24 1.79 -2.44
CA HIS A 141 13.35 0.99 -3.67
C HIS A 141 12.80 1.73 -4.89
N ILE A 142 11.64 2.38 -4.78
CA ILE A 142 11.04 3.17 -5.86
C ILE A 142 11.95 4.35 -6.25
N LEU A 143 12.50 5.07 -5.27
CA LEU A 143 13.38 6.23 -5.50
C LEU A 143 14.75 5.85 -6.10
N THR A 144 15.15 4.58 -6.04
CA THR A 144 16.36 4.09 -6.75
C THR A 144 16.12 3.81 -8.23
N THR A 145 14.91 4.04 -8.75
CA THR A 145 14.57 3.90 -10.17
C THR A 145 14.51 5.25 -10.88
N GLU A 146 14.30 5.25 -12.20
CA GLU A 146 14.08 6.46 -12.99
C GLU A 146 12.77 7.20 -12.63
N LEU A 147 11.87 6.54 -11.90
CA LEU A 147 10.62 7.16 -11.41
C LEU A 147 10.85 8.20 -10.32
N ARG A 148 12.06 8.29 -9.74
CA ARG A 148 12.43 9.33 -8.76
C ARG A 148 12.14 10.74 -9.26
N ASN A 149 12.25 10.97 -10.57
CA ASN A 149 12.01 12.27 -11.19
C ASN A 149 10.55 12.73 -11.02
N GLN A 150 9.62 11.79 -10.86
CA GLN A 150 8.21 12.07 -10.64
C GLN A 150 7.92 12.54 -9.19
N PHE A 151 8.84 12.32 -8.26
CA PHE A 151 8.74 12.80 -6.89
C PHE A 151 9.25 14.25 -6.75
N ILE A 152 10.02 14.78 -7.72
CA ILE A 152 10.59 16.14 -7.68
C ILE A 152 9.52 17.21 -7.39
N PRO A 153 8.37 17.23 -8.08
CA PRO A 153 7.33 18.24 -7.83
C PRO A 153 6.66 18.13 -6.45
N GLN A 154 6.89 17.05 -5.72
CA GLN A 154 6.34 16.82 -4.38
C GLN A 154 7.46 16.66 -3.33
N MET A 155 8.70 17.04 -3.65
CA MET A 155 9.84 16.91 -2.73
C MET A 155 9.59 17.63 -1.41
N ASP A 156 8.98 18.83 -1.43
CA ASP A 156 8.68 19.58 -0.20
C ASP A 156 7.87 18.76 0.82
N LYS A 157 6.94 17.91 0.34
CA LYS A 157 6.15 17.02 1.19
C LYS A 157 6.92 15.77 1.64
N LEU A 158 7.89 15.33 0.84
CA LEU A 158 8.73 14.19 1.17
C LEU A 158 9.79 14.57 2.23
N PHE A 159 10.25 15.82 2.23
CA PHE A 159 11.21 16.35 3.21
C PHE A 159 10.56 16.93 4.47
N ASP A 160 9.23 16.93 4.54
CA ASP A 160 8.51 17.30 5.75
C ASP A 160 8.68 16.18 6.80
N GLU A 161 9.50 16.43 7.82
CA GLU A 161 9.75 15.48 8.92
C GLU A 161 8.45 15.05 9.63
N SER A 162 7.41 15.89 9.63
CA SER A 162 6.12 15.54 10.23
C SER A 162 5.39 14.45 9.44
N ILE A 163 5.61 14.39 8.12
CA ILE A 163 5.06 13.38 7.21
C ILE A 163 6.00 12.16 7.16
N LEU A 164 7.31 12.38 7.14
CA LEU A 164 8.30 11.32 6.97
C LEU A 164 8.52 10.49 8.25
N ILE A 165 8.60 11.15 9.41
CA ILE A 165 8.87 10.51 10.70
C ILE A 165 7.57 10.30 11.49
N GLY A 166 6.57 11.17 11.28
CA GLY A 166 5.34 11.20 12.08
C GLY A 166 5.56 11.83 13.46
N SER A 167 4.46 12.17 14.14
CA SER A 167 4.48 12.83 15.45
C SER A 167 4.78 11.90 16.65
N GLY A 168 5.05 10.61 16.41
CA GLY A 168 5.26 9.61 17.45
C GLY A 168 6.66 9.67 18.06
N TYR A 169 6.77 9.94 19.36
CA TYR A 169 8.04 9.98 20.10
C TYR A 169 8.87 8.68 19.95
N THR A 170 8.23 7.52 20.02
CA THR A 170 8.87 6.19 19.87
C THR A 170 9.41 5.93 18.46
N VAL A 171 8.79 6.54 17.44
CA VAL A 171 9.20 6.42 16.05
C VAL A 171 10.47 7.24 15.78
N ARG A 172 10.60 8.40 16.42
CA ARG A 172 11.80 9.25 16.37
C ARG A 172 13.04 8.57 16.95
N GLU A 173 12.89 7.72 17.96
CA GLU A 173 14.04 7.00 18.55
C GLU A 173 14.43 5.74 17.78
N THR A 174 13.49 5.07 17.11
CA THR A 174 13.77 3.81 16.38
C THR A 174 14.29 4.04 14.94
N LEU A 175 14.01 5.20 14.35
CA LEU A 175 14.41 5.56 12.98
C LEU A 175 15.67 6.44 12.90
N ARG A 176 16.27 6.79 14.06
CA ARG A 176 17.54 7.52 14.13
C ARG A 176 18.73 6.56 14.04
#